data_AF-A0A6J7SKN8-F1
#
_entry.id   AF-A0A6J7SKN8-F1
#
_cell.length_a   1.000
_cell.length_b   1.000
_cell.length_c   1.000
_cell.angle_alpha   90.00
_cell.angle_beta   90.00
_cell.angle_gamma   90.00
#
_symmetry.space_group_name_H-M   'P 1'
#
loop_
_entity.id
_entity.type
_entity.pdbx_description
1 polymer ?
#
loop_
_entity_poly.entity_id
_entity_poly.type
_entity_poly.pdbx_seq_one_letter_code
_entity_poly.pdbx_strand_id
1 'polypeptide(L)'
;MKVGRRLSIKLLNASKFALSFGEGSGTGDSSESETQATQTRAQTSAITEPLDLAMVATLAKLVADATAAFESFDYARALERTEQFFWPFCDDYLELVKGRAYGTEGQEPSAATQSARASLALALSTLHRLFAPFLPFTTEEVWSWWMEGSVHRATWPDAAELQQIAADGNPAALEIAAQVLSELRGAKSAAKVRMGSPIQQATISDNSERLALFATVAVDVADAGKVEELLTATADTLLVETRIEPPTA
;
A
#
# COMPACT_ATOMS: atom_id res chain seq x y z
N MET A 1 -13.02 -23.28 -8.27
CA MET A 1 -13.45 -21.87 -8.47
C MET A 1 -13.62 -21.02 -7.19
N LYS A 2 -13.25 -21.49 -5.98
CA LYS A 2 -13.35 -20.67 -4.74
C LYS A 2 -12.29 -19.55 -4.64
N VAL A 3 -11.11 -19.76 -5.25
CA VAL A 3 -9.97 -18.82 -5.18
C VAL A 3 -10.23 -17.54 -5.98
N GLY A 4 -10.70 -17.65 -7.23
CA GLY A 4 -11.00 -16.48 -8.07
C GLY A 4 -12.05 -15.53 -7.47
N ARG A 5 -13.14 -16.07 -6.87
CA ARG A 5 -14.15 -15.25 -6.18
C ARG A 5 -13.55 -14.46 -5.01
N ARG A 6 -12.64 -15.07 -4.24
CA ARG A 6 -11.99 -14.41 -3.10
C ARG A 6 -11.11 -13.24 -3.58
N LEU A 7 -10.35 -13.46 -4.65
CA LEU A 7 -9.50 -12.43 -5.24
C LEU A 7 -10.34 -11.25 -5.76
N SER A 8 -11.41 -11.49 -6.54
CA SER A 8 -12.31 -10.44 -7.01
C SER A 8 -12.92 -9.61 -5.88
N ILE A 9 -13.40 -10.25 -4.81
CA ILE A 9 -13.99 -9.55 -3.66
C ILE A 9 -12.94 -8.71 -2.93
N LYS A 10 -11.73 -9.24 -2.76
CA LYS A 10 -10.65 -8.51 -2.09
C LYS A 10 -10.22 -7.30 -2.92
N LEU A 11 -10.10 -7.43 -4.24
CA LEU A 11 -9.82 -6.31 -5.15
C LEU A 11 -10.88 -5.23 -5.01
N LEU A 12 -12.17 -5.60 -5.13
CA LEU A 12 -13.30 -4.67 -4.95
C LEU A 12 -13.22 -3.90 -3.62
N ASN A 13 -12.92 -4.59 -2.52
CA ASN A 13 -12.86 -3.99 -1.18
C ASN A 13 -11.64 -3.07 -1.02
N ALA A 14 -10.46 -3.50 -1.50
CA ALA A 14 -9.25 -2.69 -1.50
C ALA A 14 -9.47 -1.40 -2.31
N SER A 15 -10.13 -1.49 -3.46
CA SER A 15 -10.46 -0.34 -4.28
C SER A 15 -11.43 0.62 -3.60
N LYS A 16 -12.51 0.12 -2.98
CA LYS A 16 -13.43 0.97 -2.20
C LYS A 16 -12.71 1.71 -1.06
N PHE A 17 -11.81 1.02 -0.38
CA PHE A 17 -11.00 1.62 0.68
C PHE A 17 -10.10 2.73 0.13
N ALA A 18 -9.29 2.44 -0.89
CA ALA A 18 -8.37 3.42 -1.47
C ALA A 18 -9.10 4.65 -2.05
N LEU A 19 -10.24 4.43 -2.71
CA LEU A 19 -11.04 5.51 -3.30
C LEU A 19 -11.83 6.32 -2.27
N SER A 20 -11.98 5.83 -1.04
CA SER A 20 -12.67 6.58 0.03
C SER A 20 -11.92 7.83 0.49
N PHE A 21 -10.64 7.98 0.11
CA PHE A 21 -9.80 9.12 0.47
C PHE A 21 -9.72 10.22 -0.60
N GLY A 22 -10.26 10.00 -1.80
CA GLY A 22 -10.30 10.99 -2.86
C GLY A 22 -11.37 12.04 -2.59
N GLU A 23 -11.05 13.32 -2.82
CA GLU A 23 -12.08 14.35 -2.90
C GLU A 23 -12.99 14.08 -4.10
N GLY A 24 -14.28 14.37 -3.93
CA GLY A 24 -15.37 13.94 -4.79
C GLY A 24 -15.03 13.89 -6.28
N SER A 25 -15.36 12.77 -6.90
CA SER A 25 -15.45 12.64 -8.35
C SER A 25 -16.39 13.71 -8.88
N GLY A 26 -15.82 14.86 -9.25
CA GLY A 26 -16.48 15.91 -9.98
C GLY A 26 -16.89 15.34 -11.33
N THR A 27 -18.19 15.13 -11.49
CA THR A 27 -18.82 15.11 -12.81
C THR A 27 -18.56 16.46 -13.48
N GLY A 28 -17.78 16.52 -14.57
CA GLY A 28 -17.62 17.79 -15.28
C GLY A 28 -16.54 17.85 -16.35
N ASP A 29 -17.01 17.67 -17.58
CA ASP A 29 -16.53 18.22 -18.85
C ASP A 29 -15.21 17.76 -19.49
N SER A 30 -15.44 17.23 -20.69
CA SER A 30 -14.52 16.75 -21.70
C SER A 30 -13.58 17.84 -22.21
N SER A 31 -12.37 17.91 -21.67
CA SER A 31 -11.17 18.40 -22.37
C SER A 31 -9.95 17.58 -21.93
N GLU A 32 -9.85 16.38 -22.50
CA GLU A 32 -9.49 15.16 -21.74
C GLU A 32 -8.02 14.72 -21.78
N SER A 33 -7.11 15.26 -22.61
CA SER A 33 -5.75 14.67 -22.71
C SER A 33 -4.62 15.44 -22.02
N GLU A 34 -4.53 16.77 -22.16
CA GLU A 34 -3.46 17.54 -21.50
C GLU A 34 -3.74 17.76 -20.01
N THR A 35 -5.01 17.88 -19.63
CA THR A 35 -5.47 18.07 -18.25
C THR A 35 -5.26 16.79 -17.41
N GLN A 36 -5.55 15.61 -17.97
CA GLN A 36 -5.33 14.33 -17.29
C GLN A 36 -3.85 14.03 -17.11
N ALA A 37 -3.01 14.18 -18.14
CA ALA A 37 -1.56 13.93 -18.02
C ALA A 37 -0.89 14.88 -17.00
N THR A 38 -1.36 16.13 -16.92
CA THR A 38 -0.88 17.11 -15.94
C THR A 38 -1.38 16.80 -14.52
N GLN A 39 -2.64 16.36 -14.37
CA GLN A 39 -3.19 15.92 -13.08
C GLN A 39 -2.53 14.63 -12.59
N THR A 40 -2.31 13.64 -13.45
CA THR A 40 -1.59 12.40 -13.12
C THR A 40 -0.14 12.70 -12.74
N ARG A 41 0.56 13.57 -13.47
CA ARG A 41 1.92 14.00 -13.08
C ARG A 41 1.94 14.72 -11.74
N ALA A 42 1.05 15.68 -11.52
CA ALA A 42 0.94 16.40 -10.25
C ALA A 42 0.64 15.45 -9.07
N GLN A 43 -0.21 14.44 -9.29
CA GLN A 43 -0.51 13.40 -8.32
C GLN A 43 0.71 12.51 -8.03
N THR A 44 1.43 12.05 -9.06
CA THR A 44 2.63 11.21 -8.84
C THR A 44 3.79 11.95 -8.17
N SER A 45 3.94 13.26 -8.42
CA SER A 45 4.95 14.08 -7.72
C SER A 45 4.64 14.34 -6.25
N ALA A 46 3.43 14.05 -5.80
CA ALA A 46 3.04 14.16 -4.39
C ALA A 46 3.49 12.95 -3.56
N ILE A 47 4.00 11.88 -4.18
CA ILE A 47 4.49 10.68 -3.50
C ILE A 47 5.90 10.99 -2.97
N THR A 48 6.01 11.22 -1.66
CA THR A 48 7.26 11.66 -1.02
C THR A 48 7.60 10.91 0.26
N GLU A 49 6.63 10.25 0.89
CA GLU A 49 6.86 9.55 2.15
C GLU A 49 7.66 8.26 1.92
N PRO A 50 8.63 7.92 2.80
CA PRO A 50 9.52 6.77 2.59
C PRO A 50 8.80 5.44 2.42
N LEU A 51 7.73 5.20 3.18
CA LEU A 51 6.92 3.99 3.07
C LEU A 51 6.22 3.89 1.71
N ASP A 52 5.72 5.02 1.21
CA ASP A 52 4.98 5.09 -0.04
C ASP A 52 5.93 4.90 -1.24
N LEU A 53 7.11 5.54 -1.21
CA LEU A 53 8.16 5.34 -2.20
C LEU A 53 8.68 3.90 -2.21
N ALA A 54 8.83 3.26 -1.04
CA ALA A 54 9.18 1.84 -0.94
C ALA A 54 8.12 0.92 -1.55
N MET A 55 6.83 1.24 -1.39
CA MET A 55 5.74 0.53 -2.04
C MET A 55 5.80 0.69 -3.57
N VAL A 56 6.02 1.92 -4.08
CA VAL A 56 6.14 2.15 -5.53
C VAL A 56 7.36 1.43 -6.11
N ALA A 57 8.50 1.40 -5.41
CA ALA A 57 9.68 0.63 -5.82
C ALA A 57 9.38 -0.88 -5.91
N THR A 58 8.63 -1.40 -4.94
CA THR A 58 8.19 -2.81 -4.94
C THR A 58 7.21 -3.10 -6.08
N LEU A 59 6.31 -2.15 -6.38
CA LEU A 59 5.36 -2.22 -7.48
C LEU A 59 6.06 -2.17 -8.85
N ALA A 60 7.11 -1.37 -9.01
CA ALA A 60 7.93 -1.32 -10.23
C ALA A 60 8.55 -2.69 -10.54
N LYS A 61 9.11 -3.35 -9.53
CA LYS A 61 9.63 -4.72 -9.64
C LYS A 61 8.55 -5.72 -10.03
N LEU A 62 7.36 -5.62 -9.44
CA LEU A 62 6.22 -6.46 -9.83
C LEU A 62 5.87 -6.27 -11.32
N VAL A 63 5.77 -5.03 -11.79
CA VAL A 63 5.42 -4.75 -13.19
C VAL A 63 6.46 -5.32 -14.13
N ALA A 64 7.76 -5.18 -13.82
CA ALA A 64 8.83 -5.78 -14.62
C ALA A 64 8.69 -7.32 -14.68
N ASP A 65 8.50 -7.97 -13.52
CA ASP A 65 8.38 -9.43 -13.43
C ASP A 65 7.12 -9.96 -14.14
N ALA A 66 5.98 -9.28 -14.00
CA ALA A 66 4.74 -9.64 -14.66
C ALA A 66 4.83 -9.44 -16.19
N THR A 67 5.47 -8.36 -16.63
CA THR A 67 5.69 -8.08 -18.06
C THR A 67 6.55 -9.16 -18.69
N ALA A 68 7.69 -9.51 -18.08
CA ALA A 68 8.57 -10.58 -18.57
C ALA A 68 7.83 -11.94 -18.63
N ALA A 69 7.00 -12.25 -17.63
CA ALA A 69 6.18 -13.45 -17.63
C ALA A 69 5.18 -13.46 -18.81
N PHE A 70 4.48 -12.34 -19.06
CA PHE A 70 3.58 -12.20 -20.21
C PHE A 70 4.31 -12.33 -21.55
N GLU A 71 5.48 -11.70 -21.71
CA GLU A 71 6.29 -11.80 -22.93
C GLU A 71 6.79 -13.22 -23.21
N SER A 72 7.00 -14.01 -22.14
CA SER A 72 7.35 -15.43 -22.23
C SER A 72 6.14 -16.38 -22.34
N PHE A 73 4.91 -15.83 -22.44
CA PHE A 73 3.65 -16.58 -22.46
C PHE A 73 3.37 -17.38 -21.17
N ASP A 74 4.03 -17.06 -20.06
CA ASP A 74 3.79 -17.66 -18.74
C ASP A 74 2.76 -16.84 -17.93
N TYR A 75 1.50 -16.94 -18.35
CA TYR A 75 0.39 -16.23 -17.71
C TYR A 75 0.15 -16.65 -16.25
N ALA A 76 0.47 -17.91 -15.92
CA ALA A 76 0.33 -18.43 -14.56
C ALA A 76 1.33 -17.73 -13.63
N ARG A 77 2.58 -17.55 -14.08
CA ARG A 77 3.58 -16.79 -13.33
C ARG A 77 3.18 -15.32 -13.18
N ALA A 78 2.67 -14.68 -14.23
CA ALA A 78 2.23 -13.29 -14.14
C ALA A 78 1.14 -13.09 -13.07
N LEU A 79 0.14 -13.97 -13.04
CA LEU A 79 -0.90 -13.95 -12.01
C LEU A 79 -0.32 -14.23 -10.61
N GLU A 80 0.52 -15.25 -10.48
CA GLU A 80 1.16 -15.62 -9.21
C GLU A 80 1.95 -14.45 -8.62
N ARG A 81 2.80 -13.78 -9.41
CA ARG A 81 3.58 -12.63 -8.94
C ARG A 81 2.68 -11.47 -8.52
N THR A 82 1.62 -11.22 -9.29
CA THR A 82 0.65 -10.15 -8.97
C THR A 82 -0.10 -10.45 -7.67
N GLU A 83 -0.54 -11.69 -7.45
CA GLU A 83 -1.16 -12.09 -6.19
C GLU A 83 -0.18 -12.03 -5.01
N GLN A 84 1.07 -12.46 -5.18
CA GLN A 84 2.12 -12.40 -4.16
C GLN A 84 2.39 -10.98 -3.66
N PHE A 85 2.21 -9.97 -4.51
CA PHE A 85 2.25 -8.56 -4.11
C PHE A 85 0.92 -8.09 -3.51
N PHE A 86 -0.20 -8.45 -4.17
CA PHE A 86 -1.51 -7.91 -3.84
C PHE A 86 -1.98 -8.27 -2.42
N TRP A 87 -1.69 -9.49 -1.94
CA TRP A 87 -2.08 -9.90 -0.59
C TRP A 87 -1.36 -9.09 0.50
N PRO A 88 -0.02 -9.01 0.55
CA PRO A 88 0.70 -8.12 1.47
C PRO A 88 0.34 -6.64 1.31
N PHE A 89 0.13 -6.15 0.07
CA PHE A 89 -0.35 -4.79 -0.14
C PHE A 89 -1.65 -4.53 0.63
N CYS A 90 -2.61 -5.46 0.53
CA CYS A 90 -3.88 -5.31 1.23
C CYS A 90 -3.80 -5.50 2.75
N ASP A 91 -2.97 -6.44 3.21
CA ASP A 91 -2.95 -6.85 4.62
C ASP A 91 -2.02 -5.96 5.45
N ASP A 92 -0.98 -5.39 4.83
CA ASP A 92 0.04 -4.58 5.49
C ASP A 92 0.01 -3.14 5.00
N TYR A 93 0.26 -2.86 3.72
CA TYR A 93 0.40 -1.48 3.23
C TYR A 93 -0.87 -0.64 3.46
N LEU A 94 -2.05 -1.17 3.10
CA LEU A 94 -3.32 -0.46 3.32
C LEU A 94 -3.55 -0.12 4.80
N GLU A 95 -3.12 -0.98 5.73
CA GLU A 95 -3.26 -0.71 7.16
C GLU A 95 -2.19 0.24 7.68
N LEU A 96 -0.95 0.16 7.17
CA LEU A 96 0.15 1.06 7.52
C LEU A 96 -0.17 2.52 7.16
N VAL A 97 -0.70 2.78 5.96
CA VAL A 97 -0.97 4.15 5.50
C VAL A 97 -2.32 4.69 5.94
N LYS A 98 -3.16 3.87 6.57
CA LYS A 98 -4.57 4.15 6.83
C LYS A 98 -4.80 5.44 7.61
N GLY A 99 -4.14 5.62 8.76
CA GLY A 99 -4.30 6.83 9.56
C GLY A 99 -3.79 8.06 8.84
N ARG A 100 -2.64 7.95 8.17
CA ARG A 100 -2.08 9.04 7.36
C ARG A 100 -3.01 9.45 6.20
N ALA A 101 -3.63 8.48 5.53
CA ALA A 101 -4.54 8.72 4.41
C ALA A 101 -5.86 9.39 4.84
N TYR A 102 -6.38 9.07 6.03
CA TYR A 102 -7.51 9.81 6.62
C TYR A 102 -7.15 11.28 6.87
N GLY A 103 -5.94 11.54 7.37
CA GLY A 103 -5.53 12.89 7.76
C GLY A 103 -6.31 13.39 8.99
N THR A 104 -6.34 14.70 9.20
CA THR A 104 -7.06 15.32 10.31
C THR A 104 -8.41 15.86 9.83
N GLU A 105 -9.49 15.46 10.50
CA GLU A 105 -10.84 15.91 10.15
C GLU A 105 -10.96 17.45 10.21
N GLY A 106 -11.54 18.04 9.16
CA GLY A 106 -11.73 19.48 9.05
C GLY A 106 -10.44 20.28 8.73
N GLN A 107 -9.35 19.60 8.36
CA GLN A 107 -8.11 20.24 7.91
C GLN A 107 -7.75 19.84 6.49
N GLU A 108 -7.09 20.75 5.79
CA GLU A 108 -6.52 20.47 4.47
C GLU A 108 -5.53 19.30 4.54
N PRO A 109 -5.50 18.40 3.53
CA PRO A 109 -4.57 17.28 3.51
C PRO A 109 -3.11 17.75 3.59
N SER A 110 -2.39 17.26 4.60
CA SER A 110 -0.94 17.46 4.69
C SER A 110 -0.21 16.86 3.48
N ALA A 111 1.04 17.27 3.22
CA ALA A 111 1.85 16.67 2.15
C ALA A 111 2.00 15.14 2.34
N ALA A 112 2.17 14.69 3.58
CA ALA A 112 2.25 13.27 3.92
C ALA A 112 0.92 12.53 3.62
N THR A 113 -0.22 13.15 3.92
CA THR A 113 -1.55 12.62 3.55
C THR A 113 -1.72 12.54 2.03
N GLN A 114 -1.26 13.56 1.30
CA GLN A 114 -1.31 13.57 -0.17
C GLN A 114 -0.42 12.47 -0.77
N SER A 115 0.77 12.23 -0.20
CA SER A 115 1.64 11.11 -0.57
C SER A 115 0.95 9.75 -0.43
N ALA A 116 0.29 9.51 0.71
CA ALA A 116 -0.44 8.25 0.94
C ALA A 116 -1.59 8.07 -0.07
N ARG A 117 -2.36 9.13 -0.34
CA ARG A 117 -3.48 9.07 -1.29
C ARG A 117 -3.02 8.87 -2.72
N ALA A 118 -1.97 9.59 -3.14
CA ALA A 118 -1.39 9.46 -4.47
C ALA A 118 -0.80 8.07 -4.71
N SER A 119 -0.07 7.54 -3.73
CA SER A 119 0.52 6.19 -3.83
C SER A 119 -0.54 5.09 -3.85
N LEU A 120 -1.62 5.23 -3.06
CA LEU A 120 -2.78 4.33 -3.14
C LEU A 120 -3.44 4.35 -4.52
N ALA A 121 -3.67 5.54 -5.10
CA ALA A 121 -4.25 5.66 -6.44
C ALA A 121 -3.35 5.05 -7.52
N LEU A 122 -2.04 5.31 -7.45
CA LEU A 122 -1.05 4.74 -8.38
C LEU A 122 -1.01 3.21 -8.31
N ALA A 123 -0.92 2.66 -7.10
CA ALA A 123 -0.95 1.22 -6.87
C ALA A 123 -2.25 0.61 -7.40
N LEU A 124 -3.39 1.28 -7.15
CA LEU A 124 -4.70 0.82 -7.57
C LEU A 124 -4.82 0.77 -9.11
N SER A 125 -4.46 1.83 -9.83
CA SER A 125 -4.47 1.84 -11.30
C SER A 125 -3.57 0.73 -11.87
N THR A 126 -2.39 0.54 -11.29
CA THR A 126 -1.43 -0.47 -11.73
C THR A 126 -1.97 -1.89 -11.52
N LEU A 127 -2.47 -2.18 -10.32
CA LEU A 127 -3.03 -3.50 -9.98
C LEU A 127 -4.25 -3.85 -10.84
N HIS A 128 -5.15 -2.89 -11.11
CA HIS A 128 -6.28 -3.15 -12.01
C HIS A 128 -5.83 -3.54 -13.41
N ARG A 129 -4.80 -2.88 -13.96
CA ARG A 129 -4.26 -3.22 -15.27
C ARG A 129 -3.54 -4.58 -15.28
N LEU A 130 -2.78 -4.90 -14.22
CA LEU A 130 -2.14 -6.22 -14.06
C LEU A 130 -3.17 -7.36 -13.92
N PHE A 131 -4.27 -7.12 -13.22
CA PHE A 131 -5.34 -8.12 -13.04
C PHE A 131 -6.32 -8.20 -14.21
N ALA A 132 -6.40 -7.20 -15.09
CA ALA A 132 -7.41 -7.12 -16.15
C ALA A 132 -7.45 -8.36 -17.07
N PRO A 133 -6.31 -8.97 -17.47
CA PRO A 133 -6.32 -10.21 -18.26
C PRO A 133 -6.95 -11.41 -17.53
N PHE A 134 -7.02 -11.38 -16.19
CA PHE A 134 -7.49 -12.50 -15.36
C PHE A 134 -8.88 -12.26 -14.75
N LEU A 135 -9.24 -11.01 -14.45
CA LEU A 135 -10.46 -10.60 -13.75
C LEU A 135 -11.25 -9.54 -14.54
N PRO A 136 -11.57 -9.78 -15.82
CA PRO A 136 -11.93 -8.70 -16.75
C PRO A 136 -13.14 -7.88 -16.33
N PHE A 137 -14.16 -8.51 -15.75
CA PHE A 137 -15.36 -7.81 -15.29
C PHE A 137 -15.14 -7.06 -13.98
N THR A 138 -14.37 -7.63 -13.04
CA THR A 138 -14.11 -6.96 -11.75
C THR A 138 -13.25 -5.73 -11.94
N THR A 139 -12.21 -5.82 -12.78
CA THR A 139 -11.32 -4.69 -13.06
C THR A 139 -12.03 -3.62 -13.86
N GLU A 140 -12.88 -3.98 -14.83
CA GLU A 140 -13.67 -3.02 -15.60
C GLU A 140 -14.68 -2.27 -14.73
N GLU A 141 -15.42 -3.01 -13.89
CA GLU A 141 -16.37 -2.43 -12.95
C GLU A 141 -15.69 -1.39 -12.05
N VAL A 142 -14.59 -1.77 -11.40
CA VAL A 142 -13.91 -0.85 -10.50
C VAL A 142 -13.28 0.33 -11.24
N TRP A 143 -12.68 0.10 -12.41
CA TRP A 143 -12.11 1.17 -13.22
C TRP A 143 -13.13 2.27 -13.51
N SER A 144 -14.36 1.88 -13.84
CA SER A 144 -15.47 2.81 -14.12
C SER A 144 -15.86 3.74 -12.97
N TRP A 145 -15.44 3.43 -11.73
CA TRP A 145 -15.76 4.26 -10.57
C TRP A 145 -14.92 5.52 -10.48
N TRP A 146 -13.73 5.54 -11.08
CA TRP A 146 -12.74 6.58 -10.82
C TRP A 146 -11.81 6.93 -11.98
N MET A 147 -11.88 6.17 -13.08
CA MET A 147 -11.12 6.41 -14.29
C MET A 147 -12.06 6.47 -15.49
N GLU A 148 -11.70 7.29 -16.48
CA GLU A 148 -12.38 7.29 -17.76
C GLU A 148 -11.97 6.10 -18.63
N GLY A 149 -12.83 5.77 -19.60
CA GLY A 149 -12.58 4.69 -20.54
C GLY A 149 -12.70 3.30 -19.92
N SER A 150 -11.91 2.36 -20.44
CA SER A 150 -11.93 0.94 -20.05
C SER A 150 -10.53 0.51 -19.67
N VAL A 151 -10.39 -0.30 -18.63
CA VAL A 151 -9.09 -0.86 -18.23
C VAL A 151 -8.50 -1.72 -19.34
N HIS A 152 -9.35 -2.37 -20.14
CA HIS A 152 -8.94 -3.21 -21.28
C HIS A 152 -8.41 -2.41 -22.48
N ARG A 153 -8.60 -1.09 -22.48
CA ARG A 153 -8.04 -0.16 -23.47
C ARG A 153 -6.93 0.72 -22.89
N ALA A 154 -6.65 0.60 -21.58
CA ALA A 154 -5.57 1.34 -20.94
C ALA A 154 -4.21 0.74 -21.31
N THR A 155 -3.19 1.58 -21.38
CA THR A 155 -1.81 1.14 -21.62
C THR A 155 -1.34 0.27 -20.46
N TRP A 156 -0.65 -0.83 -20.78
CA TRP A 156 0.04 -1.67 -19.81
C TRP A 156 0.96 -0.81 -18.91
N PRO A 157 1.03 -1.05 -17.59
CA PRO A 157 1.90 -0.27 -16.71
C PRO A 157 3.37 -0.40 -17.11
N ASP A 158 4.11 0.70 -17.00
CA ASP A 158 5.52 0.76 -17.34
C ASP A 158 6.39 0.72 -16.06
N ALA A 159 7.32 -0.24 -16.00
CA ALA A 159 8.18 -0.41 -14.83
C ALA A 159 9.20 0.73 -14.67
N ALA A 160 9.68 1.32 -15.77
CA ALA A 160 10.65 2.41 -15.72
C ALA A 160 10.00 3.72 -15.25
N GLU A 161 8.75 3.98 -15.63
CA GLU A 161 7.95 5.09 -15.10
C GLU A 161 7.77 4.96 -13.58
N LEU A 162 7.38 3.77 -13.10
CA LEU A 162 7.24 3.52 -11.66
C LEU A 162 8.59 3.64 -10.92
N GLN A 163 9.69 3.18 -11.52
CA GLN A 163 11.02 3.34 -10.95
C GLN A 163 11.43 4.81 -10.84
N GLN A 164 11.05 5.64 -11.82
CA GLN A 164 11.30 7.08 -11.78
C GLN A 164 10.49 7.76 -10.67
N ILE A 165 9.23 7.36 -10.47
CA ILE A 165 8.38 7.87 -9.38
C ILE A 165 8.93 7.42 -8.02
N ALA A 166 9.35 6.16 -7.91
CA ALA A 166 9.92 5.61 -6.68
C ALA A 166 11.22 6.31 -6.25
N ALA A 167 11.94 6.94 -7.20
CA ALA A 167 13.20 7.62 -6.94
C ALA A 167 14.20 6.76 -6.14
N ASP A 168 14.52 7.15 -4.92
CA ASP A 168 15.41 6.47 -3.97
C ASP A 168 14.66 5.59 -2.94
N GLY A 169 13.37 5.34 -3.17
CA GLY A 169 12.54 4.45 -2.38
C GLY A 169 13.17 3.07 -2.21
N ASN A 170 13.36 2.65 -0.96
CA ASN A 170 13.98 1.38 -0.62
C ASN A 170 12.91 0.35 -0.24
N PRO A 171 12.67 -0.71 -1.04
CA PRO A 171 11.69 -1.76 -0.74
C PRO A 171 11.82 -2.37 0.66
N ALA A 172 13.05 -2.44 1.20
CA ALA A 172 13.28 -2.97 2.54
C ALA A 172 12.59 -2.16 3.66
N ALA A 173 12.24 -0.89 3.42
CA ALA A 173 11.49 -0.07 4.38
C ALA A 173 10.06 -0.58 4.54
N LEU A 174 9.42 -0.99 3.44
CA LEU A 174 8.11 -1.63 3.49
C LEU A 174 8.20 -3.02 4.14
N GLU A 175 9.25 -3.79 3.82
CA GLU A 175 9.46 -5.12 4.40
C GLU A 175 9.62 -5.07 5.92
N ILE A 176 10.45 -4.18 6.45
CA ILE A 176 10.61 -4.04 7.91
C ILE A 176 9.36 -3.51 8.59
N ALA A 177 8.64 -2.57 7.96
CA ALA A 177 7.36 -2.07 8.49
C ALA A 177 6.32 -3.20 8.61
N ALA A 178 6.19 -4.02 7.57
CA ALA A 178 5.28 -5.16 7.57
C ALA A 178 5.67 -6.22 8.62
N GLN A 179 6.96 -6.53 8.73
CA GLN A 179 7.47 -7.47 9.76
C GLN A 179 7.16 -6.99 11.17
N VAL A 180 7.47 -5.74 11.50
CA VAL A 180 7.19 -5.17 12.83
C VAL A 180 5.68 -5.14 13.08
N LEU A 181 4.86 -4.71 12.12
CA LEU A 181 3.41 -4.67 12.28
C LEU A 181 2.82 -6.08 12.51
N SER A 182 3.36 -7.10 11.84
CA SER A 182 2.99 -8.51 12.06
C SER A 182 3.28 -8.95 13.50
N GLU A 183 4.47 -8.64 14.03
CA GLU A 183 4.85 -8.94 15.41
C GLU A 183 3.94 -8.21 16.43
N LEU A 184 3.62 -6.93 16.20
CA LEU A 184 2.69 -6.19 17.05
C LEU A 184 1.28 -6.81 17.06
N ARG A 185 0.78 -7.24 15.90
CA ARG A 185 -0.50 -7.96 15.79
C ARG A 185 -0.44 -9.32 16.51
N GLY A 186 0.69 -10.03 16.38
CA GLY A 186 0.97 -11.28 17.09
C GLY A 186 0.95 -11.10 18.61
N ALA A 187 1.61 -10.07 19.11
CA ALA A 187 1.63 -9.72 20.53
C ALA A 187 0.22 -9.43 21.08
N LYS A 188 -0.61 -8.67 20.36
CA LYS A 188 -2.02 -8.43 20.73
C LYS A 188 -2.83 -9.72 20.76
N SER A 189 -2.62 -10.62 19.78
CA SER A 189 -3.29 -11.92 19.74
C SER A 189 -2.90 -12.80 20.93
N ALA A 190 -1.60 -12.85 21.26
CA ALA A 190 -1.07 -13.58 22.42
C ALA A 190 -1.62 -13.03 23.75
N ALA A 191 -1.74 -11.71 23.87
CA ALA A 191 -2.36 -11.02 25.01
C ALA A 191 -3.90 -11.14 25.04
N LYS A 192 -4.53 -11.74 24.01
CA LYS A 192 -5.99 -11.90 23.86
C LYS A 192 -6.76 -10.57 23.89
N VAL A 193 -6.14 -9.49 23.43
CA VAL A 193 -6.78 -8.17 23.30
C VAL A 193 -7.32 -7.96 21.89
N ARG A 194 -8.18 -6.94 21.71
CA ARG A 194 -8.69 -6.57 20.38
C ARG A 194 -7.57 -5.98 19.54
N MET A 195 -7.61 -6.16 18.22
CA MET A 195 -6.58 -5.58 17.32
C MET A 195 -6.49 -4.05 17.42
N GLY A 196 -7.60 -3.38 17.72
CA GLY A 196 -7.63 -1.93 17.96
C GLY A 196 -7.23 -1.48 19.37
N SER A 197 -6.90 -2.40 20.29
CA SER A 197 -6.42 -2.05 21.63
C SER A 197 -5.04 -1.37 21.54
N PRO A 198 -4.79 -0.32 22.33
CA PRO A 198 -3.49 0.34 22.35
C PRO A 198 -2.40 -0.56 22.92
N ILE A 199 -1.17 -0.37 22.42
CA ILE A 199 0.07 -0.89 22.99
C ILE A 199 0.73 0.28 23.71
N GLN A 200 0.90 0.18 25.03
CA GLN A 200 1.44 1.28 25.84
C GLN A 200 2.88 1.59 25.44
N GLN A 201 3.66 0.53 25.23
CA GLN A 201 5.04 0.64 24.82
C GLN A 201 5.42 -0.53 23.93
N ALA A 202 6.14 -0.27 22.84
CA ALA A 202 6.80 -1.28 22.04
C ALA A 202 8.28 -0.93 21.88
N THR A 203 9.16 -1.90 22.13
CA THR A 203 10.60 -1.77 21.87
C THR A 203 10.96 -2.65 20.68
N ILE A 204 11.42 -2.01 19.61
CA ILE A 204 11.87 -2.68 18.38
C ILE A 204 13.39 -2.79 18.42
N SER A 205 13.89 -4.01 18.52
CA SER A 205 15.32 -4.26 18.49
C SER A 205 15.74 -4.93 17.20
N ASP A 206 16.79 -4.42 16.55
CA ASP A 206 17.36 -4.98 15.32
C ASP A 206 18.79 -4.43 15.12
N ASN A 207 19.46 -4.80 14.04
CA ASN A 207 20.75 -4.23 13.70
C ASN A 207 20.63 -2.75 13.30
N SER A 208 21.73 -2.00 13.41
CA SER A 208 21.73 -0.55 13.22
C SER A 208 21.27 -0.10 11.83
N GLU A 209 21.57 -0.86 10.79
CA GLU A 209 21.17 -0.55 9.41
C GLU A 209 19.65 -0.68 9.26
N ARG A 210 19.09 -1.78 9.77
CA ARG A 210 17.64 -2.01 9.77
C ARG A 210 16.89 -1.04 10.66
N LEU A 211 17.44 -0.67 11.82
CA LEU A 211 16.85 0.37 12.67
C LEU A 211 16.85 1.75 12.00
N ALA A 212 17.90 2.11 11.28
CA ALA A 212 17.95 3.35 10.52
C ALA A 212 16.85 3.39 9.45
N LEU A 213 16.61 2.25 8.79
CA LEU A 213 15.52 2.10 7.82
C LEU A 213 14.14 2.12 8.50
N PHE A 214 13.98 1.41 9.61
CA PHE A 214 12.75 1.42 10.39
C PHE A 214 12.38 2.84 10.87
N ALA A 215 13.36 3.64 11.26
CA ALA A 215 13.15 5.01 11.70
C ALA A 215 12.41 5.87 10.64
N THR A 216 12.57 5.59 9.35
CA THR A 216 11.89 6.33 8.27
C THR A 216 10.40 5.97 8.13
N VAL A 217 9.96 4.86 8.74
CA VAL A 217 8.59 4.32 8.63
C VAL A 217 7.95 4.08 10.01
N ALA A 218 8.65 4.42 11.09
CA ALA A 218 8.26 4.15 12.47
C ALA A 218 6.91 4.79 12.84
N VAL A 219 6.61 5.97 12.28
CA VAL A 219 5.35 6.68 12.52
C VAL A 219 4.15 5.89 11.99
N ASP A 220 4.25 5.34 10.78
CA ASP A 220 3.19 4.52 10.18
C ASP A 220 2.96 3.23 10.97
N VAL A 221 4.06 2.59 11.37
CA VAL A 221 4.00 1.36 12.16
C VAL A 221 3.40 1.63 13.54
N ALA A 222 3.76 2.74 14.19
CA ALA A 222 3.19 3.14 15.47
C ALA A 222 1.69 3.41 15.36
N ASP A 223 1.24 4.17 14.35
CA ASP A 223 -0.20 4.45 14.18
C ASP A 223 -1.01 3.19 13.85
N ALA A 224 -0.53 2.37 12.90
CA ALA A 224 -1.19 1.12 12.51
C ALA A 224 -1.19 0.09 13.66
N GLY A 225 -0.11 0.03 14.42
CA GLY A 225 0.05 -0.79 15.61
C GLY A 225 -0.69 -0.26 16.84
N LYS A 226 -1.19 0.98 16.82
CA LYS A 226 -1.73 1.71 17.98
C LYS A 226 -0.74 1.73 19.15
N VAL A 227 0.52 2.04 18.86
CA VAL A 227 1.61 2.15 19.83
C VAL A 227 1.69 3.58 20.36
N GLU A 228 1.62 3.74 21.67
CA GLU A 228 1.71 5.05 22.34
C GLU A 228 3.17 5.50 22.51
N GLU A 229 4.06 4.58 22.91
CA GLU A 229 5.50 4.81 23.03
C GLU A 229 6.29 3.77 22.23
N LEU A 230 6.98 4.23 21.19
CA LEU A 230 7.83 3.38 20.34
C LEU A 230 9.30 3.65 20.63
N LEU A 231 10.01 2.64 21.12
CA LEU A 231 11.44 2.68 21.42
C LEU A 231 12.21 1.79 20.45
N THR A 232 13.50 2.08 20.27
CA THR A 232 14.42 1.25 19.49
C THR A 232 15.66 0.91 20.29
N ALA A 233 16.19 -0.30 20.09
CA ALA A 233 17.42 -0.76 20.73
C ALA A 233 18.24 -1.65 19.77
N THR A 234 19.57 -1.66 19.88
CA THR A 234 20.39 -2.49 18.98
C THR A 234 20.39 -3.96 19.40
N ALA A 235 20.19 -4.87 18.45
CA ALA A 235 20.31 -6.32 18.62
C ALA A 235 20.81 -6.99 17.33
N ASP A 236 21.15 -8.28 17.39
CA ASP A 236 21.63 -9.03 16.21
C ASP A 236 20.49 -9.42 15.25
N THR A 237 19.26 -9.52 15.76
CA THR A 237 18.06 -9.95 15.02
C THR A 237 16.84 -9.15 15.47
N LEU A 238 15.81 -9.10 14.62
CA LEU A 238 14.52 -8.49 14.95
C LEU A 238 13.91 -9.11 16.21
N LEU A 239 13.64 -8.27 17.21
CA LEU A 239 12.89 -8.59 18.43
C LEU A 239 11.88 -7.47 18.69
N VAL A 240 10.63 -7.85 19.00
CA VAL A 240 9.56 -6.90 19.32
C VAL A 240 9.03 -7.23 20.71
N GLU A 241 9.30 -6.34 21.66
CA GLU A 241 8.80 -6.46 23.03
C GLU A 241 7.68 -5.45 23.25
N THR A 242 6.54 -5.90 23.77
CA THR A 242 5.36 -5.03 23.95
C THR A 242 4.87 -5.04 25.39
N ARG A 243 4.48 -3.87 25.89
CA ARG A 243 3.69 -3.71 27.09
C ARG A 243 2.24 -3.40 26.69
N ILE A 244 1.36 -4.37 26.92
CA ILE A 244 -0.08 -4.29 26.62
C ILE A 244 -0.82 -4.43 27.95
N GLU A 245 -1.78 -3.56 28.21
CA GLU A 245 -2.64 -3.70 29.38
C GLU A 245 -3.50 -4.97 29.27
N PRO A 246 -3.61 -5.79 30.33
CA PRO A 246 -4.48 -6.95 30.29
C PRO A 246 -5.95 -6.52 30.11
N PRO A 247 -6.79 -7.34 29.46
CA PRO A 247 -8.19 -7.02 29.31
C PRO A 247 -8.85 -6.82 30.68
N THR A 248 -9.60 -5.73 30.83
CA THR A 248 -10.43 -5.51 32.02
C THR A 248 -11.45 -6.63 32.12
N ALA A 249 -11.44 -7.36 33.24
CA ALA A 249 -12.27 -8.55 33.48
C ALA A 249 -13.77 -8.25 33.54
#